data_AF-A0A7J8Y8X8-F1
#
_entry.id   AF-A0A7J8Y8X8-F1
#
_cell.length_a   1.000
_cell.length_b   1.000
_cell.length_c   1.000
_cell.angle_alpha   90.00
_cell.angle_beta   90.00
_cell.angle_gamma   90.00
#
_symmetry.space_group_name_H-M   'P 1'
#
loop_
_entity.id
_entity.type
_entity.pdbx_description
1 polymer ?
#
loop_
_entity_poly.entity_id
_entity_poly.type
_entity_poly.pdbx_seq_one_letter_code
_entity_poly.pdbx_strand_id
1 'polypeptide(L)'
;TKLRKIQRRCAFEIHVNVTIDCCYRVKKIVKEKMPGNHKEEFGLLWDYTHELRLKMPRSTIRMAFQRVTVDFLLHFKRYYVCFDALKRGWKAGCRQLIGLDSCFLKCPLKSEFLTAVGRDTNNQKFSIA
;
A
#
# COMPACT_ATOMS: atom_id res chain seq x y z
N THR A 1 9.28 -21.93 -19.29
CA THR A 1 9.38 -20.58 -18.67
C THR A 1 8.29 -19.66 -19.18
N LYS A 2 7.87 -18.64 -18.40
CA LYS A 2 6.83 -17.66 -18.81
C LYS A 2 7.14 -16.95 -20.14
N LEU A 3 8.43 -16.74 -20.46
CA LEU A 3 8.87 -16.11 -21.72
C LEU A 3 8.57 -16.98 -22.96
N ARG A 4 8.80 -18.29 -22.90
CA ARG A 4 8.46 -19.21 -24.01
C ARG A 4 6.96 -19.27 -24.27
N LYS A 5 6.12 -19.08 -23.24
CA LYS A 5 4.66 -18.98 -23.42
C LYS A 5 4.28 -17.71 -24.20
N ILE A 6 4.90 -16.56 -23.87
CA ILE A 6 4.69 -15.30 -24.60
C ILE A 6 5.12 -15.45 -26.06
N GLN A 7 6.32 -15.99 -26.30
CA GLN A 7 6.83 -16.23 -27.65
C GLN A 7 5.88 -17.09 -28.50
N ARG A 8 5.38 -18.19 -27.94
CA ARG A 8 4.42 -19.07 -28.63
C ARG A 8 3.09 -18.36 -28.93
N ARG A 9 2.59 -17.53 -28.02
CA ARG A 9 1.38 -16.74 -28.26
C ARG A 9 1.57 -15.72 -29.36
N CYS A 10 2.71 -15.01 -29.41
CA CYS A 10 3.01 -14.11 -30.52
C CYS A 10 3.05 -14.83 -31.88
N ALA A 11 3.63 -16.03 -31.92
CA ALA A 11 3.68 -16.83 -33.14
C ALA A 11 2.30 -17.36 -33.59
N PHE A 12 1.43 -17.72 -32.63
CA PHE A 12 0.12 -18.30 -32.94
C PHE A 12 -0.99 -17.26 -33.14
N GLU A 13 -1.07 -16.25 -32.27
CA GLU A 13 -2.15 -15.25 -32.26
C GLU A 13 -1.84 -14.05 -33.16
N ILE A 14 -0.56 -13.66 -33.24
CA ILE A 14 -0.12 -12.44 -33.96
C ILE A 14 0.62 -12.82 -35.27
N HIS A 15 0.90 -14.11 -35.49
CA HIS A 15 1.65 -14.62 -36.64
C HIS A 15 3.04 -13.99 -36.81
N VAL A 16 3.65 -13.53 -35.70
CA VAL A 16 5.01 -12.94 -35.70
C VAL A 16 5.95 -13.81 -34.88
N ASN A 17 7.04 -14.23 -35.51
CA ASN A 17 8.08 -15.00 -34.85
C ASN A 17 9.06 -14.05 -34.14
N VAL A 18 9.04 -14.04 -32.81
CA VAL A 18 9.88 -13.16 -31.98
C VAL A 18 10.96 -13.95 -31.26
N THR A 19 12.12 -13.34 -31.02
CA THR A 19 13.17 -13.96 -30.20
C THR A 19 12.80 -13.94 -28.71
N ILE A 20 13.42 -14.82 -27.92
CA ILE A 20 13.26 -14.81 -26.47
C ILE A 20 13.74 -13.49 -25.86
N ASP A 21 14.80 -12.88 -26.40
CA ASP A 21 15.31 -11.59 -25.94
C ASP A 21 14.33 -10.45 -26.20
N CYS A 22 13.63 -10.48 -27.34
CA CYS A 22 12.53 -9.56 -27.61
C CYS A 22 11.43 -9.69 -26.54
N CYS A 23 10.99 -10.92 -26.25
CA CYS A 23 10.01 -11.20 -25.20
C CYS A 23 10.48 -10.71 -23.82
N TYR A 24 11.76 -10.88 -23.51
CA TYR A 24 12.34 -10.41 -22.26
C TYR A 24 12.35 -8.88 -22.16
N ARG A 25 12.84 -8.18 -23.20
CA ARG A 25 12.88 -6.70 -23.25
C ARG A 25 11.50 -6.10 -23.13
N VAL A 26 10.53 -6.59 -23.90
CA VAL A 26 9.15 -6.10 -23.84
C VAL A 26 8.55 -6.35 -22.46
N LYS A 27 8.74 -7.56 -21.89
CA LYS A 27 8.27 -7.85 -20.54
C LYS A 27 8.91 -6.93 -19.49
N LYS A 28 10.19 -6.57 -19.65
CA LYS A 28 10.88 -5.61 -18.78
C LYS A 28 10.25 -4.22 -18.89
N ILE A 29 10.07 -3.70 -20.12
CA ILE A 29 9.43 -2.40 -20.36
C ILE A 29 8.01 -2.37 -19.79
N VAL A 30 7.21 -3.41 -20.04
CA VAL A 30 5.85 -3.52 -19.47
C VAL A 30 5.94 -3.53 -17.95
N LYS A 31 6.86 -4.30 -17.35
CA LYS A 31 7.03 -4.33 -15.89
C LYS A 31 7.51 -3.00 -15.30
N GLU A 32 8.21 -2.18 -16.07
CA GLU A 32 8.64 -0.83 -15.67
C GLU A 32 7.53 0.21 -15.82
N LYS A 33 6.63 0.03 -16.80
CA LYS A 33 5.46 0.91 -17.03
C LYS A 33 4.21 0.51 -16.24
N MET A 34 4.11 -0.74 -15.82
CA MET A 34 2.97 -1.30 -15.08
C MET A 34 2.87 -0.94 -13.60
N PRO A 35 3.93 -0.59 -12.83
CA PRO A 35 3.83 -0.41 -11.37
C PRO A 35 3.16 0.92 -11.00
N GLY A 36 2.13 1.35 -11.76
CA GLY A 36 1.45 2.62 -11.56
C GLY A 36 2.42 3.77 -11.37
N ASN A 37 1.97 4.81 -10.69
CA ASN A 37 2.84 5.89 -10.28
C ASN A 37 2.99 5.89 -8.76
N HIS A 38 3.38 4.75 -8.18
CA HIS A 38 3.51 4.58 -6.72
C HIS A 38 4.33 5.69 -6.06
N LYS A 39 5.33 6.23 -6.77
CA LYS A 39 6.13 7.36 -6.30
C LYS A 39 5.29 8.65 -6.19
N GLU A 40 4.47 8.93 -7.19
CA GLU A 40 3.55 10.08 -7.17
C GLU A 40 2.42 9.87 -6.15
N GLU A 41 1.82 8.68 -6.10
CA GLU A 41 0.80 8.32 -5.11
C GLU A 41 1.32 8.48 -3.67
N PHE A 42 2.55 8.03 -3.39
CA PHE A 42 3.21 8.28 -2.11
C PHE A 42 3.51 9.77 -1.89
N GLY A 43 3.84 10.51 -2.95
CA GLY A 43 4.04 11.96 -2.89
C GLY A 43 2.79 12.71 -2.41
N LEU A 44 1.60 12.23 -2.79
CA LEU A 44 0.31 12.81 -2.41
C LEU A 44 -0.08 12.53 -0.94
N LEU A 45 0.63 11.66 -0.21
CA LEU A 45 0.29 11.35 1.19
C LEU A 45 0.29 12.61 2.07
N TRP A 46 1.11 13.61 1.75
CA TRP A 46 1.13 14.87 2.49
C TRP A 46 -0.17 15.65 2.33
N ASP A 47 -0.62 15.81 1.09
CA ASP A 47 -1.85 16.54 0.77
C ASP A 47 -3.07 15.80 1.33
N TYR A 48 -3.12 14.47 1.20
CA TYR A 48 -4.15 13.66 1.84
C TYR A 48 -4.13 13.78 3.36
N THR A 49 -2.95 13.74 3.98
CA THR A 49 -2.82 13.91 5.43
C THR A 49 -3.39 15.27 5.86
N HIS A 50 -3.10 16.32 5.09
CA HIS A 50 -3.61 17.66 5.35
C HIS A 50 -5.13 17.71 5.25
N GLU A 51 -5.70 17.25 4.13
CA GLU A 51 -7.15 17.23 3.90
C GLU A 51 -7.90 16.39 4.96
N LEU A 52 -7.37 15.21 5.31
CA LEU A 52 -7.98 14.35 6.33
C LEU A 52 -8.01 15.04 7.70
N ARG A 53 -6.96 15.80 8.06
CA ARG A 53 -6.92 16.58 9.31
C ARG A 53 -7.93 17.72 9.30
N LEU A 54 -8.10 18.40 8.17
CA LEU A 54 -9.07 19.48 8.02
C LEU A 54 -10.51 18.97 8.12
N LYS A 55 -10.84 17.90 7.38
CA LYS A 55 -12.20 17.37 7.31
C LYS A 55 -12.60 16.54 8.52
N MET A 56 -11.63 15.89 9.18
CA MET A 56 -11.89 15.00 10.32
C MET A 56 -11.00 15.36 11.53
N PRO A 57 -11.23 16.53 12.16
CA PRO A 57 -10.36 17.04 13.22
C PRO A 57 -10.33 16.19 14.49
N ARG A 58 -11.34 15.34 14.72
CA ARG A 58 -11.39 14.40 15.85
C ARG A 58 -10.63 13.09 15.58
N SER A 59 -10.33 12.80 14.32
CA SER A 59 -9.56 11.62 13.93
C SER A 59 -8.08 11.82 14.24
N THR A 60 -7.36 10.73 14.50
CA THR A 60 -5.93 10.78 14.78
C THR A 60 -5.15 10.43 13.51
N ILE A 61 -4.66 11.44 12.81
CA ILE A 61 -3.88 11.29 11.57
C ILE A 61 -2.44 11.75 11.81
N ARG A 62 -1.49 10.81 11.81
CA ARG A 62 -0.07 11.07 12.09
C ARG A 62 0.80 10.54 10.96
N MET A 63 1.55 11.44 10.34
CA MET A 63 2.62 11.08 9.40
C MET A 63 3.96 11.44 10.03
N ALA A 64 4.93 10.53 9.95
CA ALA A 64 6.27 10.72 10.47
C ALA A 64 7.32 10.43 9.40
N PHE A 65 8.35 11.28 9.40
CA PHE A 65 9.51 11.17 8.54
C PHE A 65 10.76 11.06 9.40
N GLN A 66 11.83 10.52 8.82
CA GLN A 66 13.13 10.42 9.45
C GLN A 66 14.22 10.84 8.48
N ARG A 67 15.26 11.49 9.00
CA ARG A 67 16.52 11.68 8.27
C ARG A 67 17.46 10.56 8.68
N VAL A 68 18.02 9.87 7.68
CA VAL A 68 18.98 8.77 7.92
C VAL A 68 20.35 9.35 8.23
N THR A 69 20.76 10.42 7.54
CA THR A 69 21.88 11.29 7.89
C THR A 69 21.51 12.76 7.60
N VAL A 70 22.35 13.71 8.01
CA VAL A 70 22.13 15.15 7.81
C VAL A 70 22.00 15.50 6.32
N ASP A 71 22.73 14.78 5.45
CA ASP A 71 22.80 15.04 4.01
C ASP A 71 21.71 14.32 3.20
N PHE A 72 20.98 13.37 3.82
CA PHE A 72 19.90 12.66 3.14
C PHE A 72 18.56 13.37 3.25
N LEU A 73 17.77 13.25 2.18
CA LEU A 73 16.37 13.69 2.14
C LEU A 73 15.55 13.01 3.25
N LEU A 74 14.46 13.67 3.65
CA LEU A 74 13.49 13.09 4.59
C LEU A 74 12.88 11.82 3.99
N HIS A 75 13.08 10.69 4.67
CA HIS A 75 12.49 9.41 4.32
C HIS A 75 11.19 9.20 5.09
N PHE A 76 10.18 8.67 4.41
CA PHE A 76 8.96 8.23 5.05
C PHE A 76 9.27 7.16 6.11
N LYS A 77 8.77 7.36 7.34
CA LYS A 77 8.94 6.39 8.43
C LYS A 77 7.67 5.60 8.68
N ARG A 78 6.54 6.29 8.85
CA ARG A 78 5.25 5.67 9.12
C ARG A 78 4.10 6.64 8.87
N TYR A 79 2.96 6.07 8.54
CA TYR A 79 1.67 6.75 8.47
C TYR A 79 0.69 6.01 9.37
N TYR A 80 -0.03 6.75 10.20
CA TYR A 80 -1.02 6.22 11.14
C TYR A 80 -2.31 7.01 10.99
N VAL A 81 -3.40 6.26 10.87
CA VAL A 81 -4.75 6.78 10.71
C VAL A 81 -5.64 6.05 11.71
N CYS A 82 -6.37 6.78 12.53
CA CYS A 82 -7.43 6.21 13.36
C CYS A 82 -8.60 7.16 13.35
N PHE A 83 -9.68 6.75 12.69
CA PHE A 83 -10.86 7.60 12.56
C PHE A 83 -11.63 7.69 13.87
N ASP A 84 -12.13 8.88 14.20
CA ASP A 84 -12.90 9.12 15.42
C ASP A 84 -14.10 8.17 15.54
N ALA A 85 -14.81 7.93 14.45
CA ALA A 85 -15.96 7.03 14.41
C ALA A 85 -15.58 5.60 14.83
N LEU A 86 -14.45 5.07 14.33
CA LEU A 86 -13.96 3.74 14.68
C LEU A 86 -13.52 3.69 16.14
N LYS A 87 -12.79 4.70 16.61
CA LYS A 87 -12.38 4.84 18.00
C LYS A 87 -13.59 4.86 18.95
N ARG A 88 -14.65 5.60 18.61
CA ARG A 88 -15.88 5.65 19.41
C ARG A 88 -16.66 4.34 19.35
N GLY A 89 -16.79 3.74 18.18
CA GLY A 89 -17.46 2.44 18.02
C GLY A 89 -16.81 1.33 18.83
N TRP A 90 -15.47 1.26 18.80
CA TRP A 90 -14.71 0.31 19.62
C TRP A 90 -14.94 0.55 21.11
N LYS A 91 -14.85 1.80 21.58
CA LYS A 91 -15.08 2.13 23.00
C LYS A 91 -16.51 1.87 23.48
N ALA A 92 -17.50 2.03 22.61
CA ALA A 92 -18.91 1.94 22.97
C ALA A 92 -19.43 0.50 23.00
N GLY A 93 -18.94 -0.38 22.11
CA GLY A 93 -19.56 -1.69 21.90
C GLY A 93 -18.59 -2.84 21.67
N CYS A 94 -17.26 -2.62 21.73
CA CYS A 94 -16.30 -3.70 21.59
C CYS A 94 -15.69 -4.12 22.93
N ARG A 95 -15.17 -5.34 22.95
CA ARG A 95 -14.34 -5.86 24.03
C ARG A 95 -13.02 -5.08 24.05
N GLN A 96 -12.48 -4.84 25.24
CA GLN A 96 -11.20 -4.15 25.45
C GLN A 96 -10.00 -5.05 25.12
N LEU A 97 -10.02 -5.64 23.92
CA LEU A 97 -8.97 -6.46 23.35
C LEU A 97 -8.57 -5.85 22.01
N ILE A 98 -7.26 -5.69 21.82
CA ILE A 98 -6.67 -5.20 20.57
C ILE A 98 -5.73 -6.27 20.05
N GLY A 99 -5.97 -6.72 18.83
CA GLY A 99 -5.04 -7.50 18.02
C GLY A 99 -4.38 -6.59 16.98
N LEU A 100 -3.13 -6.87 16.66
CA LEU A 100 -2.44 -6.27 15.53
C LEU A 100 -2.25 -7.33 14.46
N ASP A 101 -2.66 -7.02 13.24
CA ASP A 101 -2.39 -7.83 12.06
C ASP A 101 -1.48 -7.04 11.12
N SER A 102 -0.52 -7.70 10.49
CA SER A 102 0.42 -7.05 9.58
C SER A 102 0.56 -7.79 8.27
N CYS A 103 0.69 -7.03 7.18
CA CYS A 103 0.95 -7.59 5.86
C CYS A 103 1.94 -6.73 5.08
N PHE A 104 2.74 -7.40 4.23
CA PHE A 104 3.69 -6.71 3.37
C PHE A 104 3.00 -6.19 2.10
N LEU A 105 3.20 -4.91 1.80
CA LEU A 105 2.71 -4.31 0.57
C LEU A 105 3.56 -4.74 -0.61
N LYS A 106 2.89 -5.14 -1.70
CA LYS A 106 3.53 -5.43 -2.99
C LYS A 106 3.67 -4.15 -3.81
N CYS A 107 4.43 -3.18 -3.31
CA CYS A 107 4.84 -2.02 -4.08
C CYS A 107 6.38 -1.93 -4.13
N PRO A 108 6.96 -1.13 -5.04
CA PRO A 108 8.40 -0.93 -5.12
C PRO A 108 9.01 -0.46 -3.79
N LEU A 109 8.21 0.25 -2.99
CA LEU A 109 8.56 0.64 -1.62
C LEU A 109 8.26 -0.54 -0.68
N LYS A 110 9.28 -1.31 -0.32
CA LYS A 110 9.15 -2.39 0.68
C LYS A 110 8.62 -1.82 2.00
N SER A 111 7.34 -2.02 2.26
CA SER A 111 6.62 -1.45 3.39
C SER A 111 5.68 -2.48 4.00
N GLU A 112 5.37 -2.28 5.28
CA GLU A 112 4.45 -3.10 6.06
C GLU A 112 3.22 -2.28 6.38
N PHE A 113 2.05 -2.88 6.17
CA PHE A 113 0.76 -2.32 6.56
C PHE A 113 0.31 -3.03 7.83
N LEU A 114 0.09 -2.27 8.90
CA LEU A 114 -0.40 -2.79 10.17
C LEU A 114 -1.85 -2.33 10.37
N THR A 115 -2.72 -3.24 10.81
CA THR A 115 -4.10 -2.95 11.17
C THR A 115 -4.34 -3.35 12.62
N ALA A 116 -4.90 -2.43 13.40
CA ALA A 116 -5.43 -2.71 14.72
C ALA A 116 -6.88 -3.20 14.61
N VAL A 117 -7.15 -4.40 15.12
CA VAL A 117 -8.47 -5.02 15.15
C VAL A 117 -8.91 -5.28 16.58
N GLY A 118 -10.16 -4.97 16.88
CA GLY A 118 -10.85 -5.35 18.09
C GLY A 118 -11.81 -6.52 17.83
N ARG A 119 -12.52 -6.90 18.89
CA ARG A 119 -13.62 -7.86 18.82
C ARG A 119 -14.88 -7.22 19.39
N ASP A 120 -15.98 -7.27 18.65
CA ASP A 120 -17.25 -6.73 19.12
C ASP A 120 -17.93 -7.65 20.16
N THR A 121 -19.10 -7.24 20.65
CA THR A 121 -19.92 -8.05 21.57
C THR A 121 -20.36 -9.37 20.94
N ASN A 122 -20.58 -9.39 19.62
CA ASN A 122 -20.98 -10.56 18.83
C ASN A 122 -19.79 -11.42 18.35
N ASN A 123 -18.61 -11.25 18.94
CA ASN A 123 -17.37 -11.96 18.58
C ASN A 123 -16.87 -11.76 17.14
N GLN A 124 -17.35 -10.74 16.42
CA GLN A 124 -16.87 -10.38 15.10
C GLN A 124 -15.65 -9.46 15.18
N LYS A 125 -14.88 -9.39 14.08
CA LYS A 125 -13.72 -8.48 13.97
C LYS A 125 -14.21 -7.05 13.76
N PHE A 126 -13.63 -6.11 14.50
CA PHE A 126 -13.90 -4.68 14.37
C PHE A 126 -12.62 -3.92 14.06
N SER A 127 -12.59 -3.10 13.01
CA SER A 127 -11.39 -2.32 12.66
C SER A 127 -11.25 -1.08 13.56
N ILE A 128 -10.06 -0.86 14.12
CA ILE A 128 -9.79 0.26 15.03
C ILE A 128 -8.93 1.33 14.34
N ALA A 129 -7.83 0.92 13.71
CA ALA A 129 -6.84 1.79 13.08
C ALA A 129 -6.05 1.05 12.00
#